data_AF-A0A927GX58-F1
#
_entry.id   AF-A0A927GX58-F1
#
_cell.length_a   1.000
_cell.length_b   1.000
_cell.length_c   1.000
_cell.angle_alpha   90.00
_cell.angle_beta   90.00
_cell.angle_gamma   90.00
#
_symmetry.space_group_name_H-M   'P 1'
#
loop_
_entity.id
_entity.type
_entity.pdbx_description
1 polymer ?
#
loop_
_entity_poly.entity_id
_entity_poly.type
_entity_poly.pdbx_seq_one_letter_code
_entity_poly.pdbx_strand_id
1 'polypeptide(L)'
;MTLHLLQQPESLTRAAALIAESDSVVFMHEKLLLANDVQLPTAANYFALNPVNTDALPSHIKAIDYPELVSLTSQHAHCLSW
;
A
#
# COMPACT_ATOMS: atom_id res chain seq x y z
N MET A 1 2.06 -2.60 14.48
CA MET A 1 1.36 -2.31 13.23
C MET A 1 1.96 -1.05 12.62
N THR A 2 2.66 -1.21 11.51
CA THR A 2 3.32 -0.14 10.75
C THR A 2 2.55 0.12 9.46
N LEU A 3 2.45 1.38 9.07
CA LEU A 3 1.92 1.80 7.78
C LEU A 3 3.07 2.05 6.81
N HIS A 4 3.07 1.38 5.66
CA HIS A 4 4.07 1.56 4.60
C HIS A 4 3.45 2.35 3.44
N LEU A 5 3.99 3.53 3.16
CA LEU A 5 3.60 4.34 2.00
C LEU A 5 4.59 4.07 0.88
N LEU A 6 4.13 3.43 -0.20
CA LEU A 6 4.95 3.13 -1.36
C LEU A 6 4.66 4.14 -2.47
N GLN A 7 5.67 4.91 -2.87
CA GLN A 7 5.54 5.94 -3.89
C GLN A 7 6.00 5.49 -5.27
N GLN A 8 7.01 4.62 -5.33
CA GLN A 8 7.65 4.17 -6.58
C GLN A 8 7.76 2.63 -6.64
N PRO A 9 7.81 2.02 -7.84
CA PRO A 9 7.90 0.56 -7.96
C PRO A 9 9.12 -0.03 -7.23
N GLU A 10 10.23 0.71 -7.22
CA GLU A 10 11.47 0.34 -6.55
C GLU A 10 11.31 0.34 -5.01
N SER A 11 10.40 1.17 -4.49
CA SER A 11 10.06 1.27 -3.06
C SER A 11 9.50 -0.04 -2.54
N LEU A 12 8.68 -0.75 -3.33
CA LEU A 12 8.13 -2.05 -2.96
C LEU A 12 9.25 -3.09 -2.77
N THR A 13 10.23 -3.11 -3.67
CA THR A 13 11.35 -4.07 -3.60
C THR A 13 12.17 -3.88 -2.32
N ARG A 14 12.40 -2.63 -1.92
CA ARG A 14 13.15 -2.30 -0.70
C ARG A 14 12.33 -2.54 0.57
N ALA A 15 11.05 -2.21 0.53
CA ALA A 15 10.14 -2.36 1.66
C ALA A 15 9.74 -3.81 1.92
N ALA A 16 9.73 -4.68 0.90
CA ALA A 16 9.21 -6.04 0.97
C ALA A 16 9.80 -6.86 2.13
N ALA A 17 11.11 -6.73 2.39
CA ALA A 17 11.79 -7.45 3.47
C ALA A 17 11.40 -6.95 4.89
N LEU A 18 10.76 -5.80 5.00
CA LEU A 18 10.40 -5.14 6.25
C LEU A 18 8.89 -5.08 6.49
N ILE A 19 8.09 -5.50 5.51
CA ILE A 19 6.64 -5.59 5.64
C ILE A 19 6.31 -6.89 6.36
N ALA A 20 5.75 -6.79 7.56
CA ALA A 20 5.27 -7.94 8.31
C ALA A 20 3.79 -8.23 8.02
N GLU A 21 3.35 -9.45 8.36
CA GLU A 21 1.96 -9.88 8.17
C GLU A 21 0.92 -9.00 8.88
N SER A 22 1.31 -8.32 9.95
CA SER A 22 0.43 -7.41 10.68
C SER A 22 0.35 -6.00 10.07
N ASP A 23 1.23 -5.67 9.13
CA ASP A 23 1.38 -4.30 8.64
C ASP A 23 0.38 -3.95 7.53
N SER A 24 0.25 -2.64 7.28
CA SER A 24 -0.59 -2.12 6.21
C SER A 24 0.27 -1.45 5.16
N VAL A 25 -0.10 -1.62 3.89
CA VAL A 25 0.61 -1.05 2.75
C VAL A 25 -0.33 -0.16 1.95
N VAL A 26 0.10 1.07 1.66
CA VAL A 26 -0.61 2.03 0.81
C VAL A 26 0.22 2.28 -0.44
N PHE A 27 -0.37 2.01 -1.60
CA PHE A 27 0.17 2.38 -2.90
C PHE A 27 -0.27 3.80 -3.25
N MET A 28 0.68 4.72 -3.32
CA MET A 28 0.42 6.12 -3.63
C MET A 28 0.28 6.37 -5.15
N HIS A 29 0.72 5.43 -5.98
CA HIS A 29 0.70 5.56 -7.44
C HIS A 29 0.17 4.28 -8.10
N GLU A 30 -0.74 4.47 -9.07
CA GLU A 30 -1.37 3.37 -9.84
C GLU A 30 -0.39 2.42 -10.53
N LYS A 31 0.79 2.89 -10.93
CA LYS A 31 1.82 2.09 -11.62
C LYS A 31 2.40 0.98 -10.74
N LEU A 32 2.18 1.05 -9.42
CA LEU A 32 2.57 0.02 -8.46
C LEU A 32 1.65 -1.19 -8.48
N LEU A 33 0.38 -0.96 -8.84
CA LEU A 33 -0.69 -1.95 -8.81
C LEU A 33 -0.74 -2.76 -10.11
N LEU A 34 -0.21 -2.18 -11.20
CA LEU A 34 -0.15 -2.78 -12.54
C LEU A 34 1.09 -3.63 -12.76
N ALA A 35 2.00 -3.72 -11.78
CA ALA A 35 3.15 -4.61 -11.84
C ALA A 35 2.70 -6.06 -11.58
N ASN A 36 2.01 -6.65 -12.55
CA ASN A 36 1.40 -7.98 -12.52
C ASN A 36 2.37 -9.15 -12.20
N ASP A 37 3.67 -8.91 -12.10
CA ASP A 37 4.70 -9.92 -11.83
C ASP A 37 5.40 -9.78 -10.47
N VAL A 38 5.11 -8.73 -9.68
CA VAL A 38 5.73 -8.59 -8.36
C VAL A 38 4.87 -9.29 -7.32
N GLN A 39 5.38 -10.40 -6.79
CA GLN A 39 4.78 -11.08 -5.67
C GLN A 39 4.74 -10.11 -4.48
N LEU A 40 3.54 -9.68 -4.10
CA LEU A 40 3.37 -8.80 -2.96
C LEU A 40 3.84 -9.54 -1.69
N PRO A 41 4.47 -8.85 -0.74
CA PRO A 41 4.78 -9.43 0.57
C PRO A 41 3.49 -9.88 1.27
N THR A 42 3.59 -10.55 2.41
CA THR A 42 2.38 -10.83 3.20
C THR A 42 2.14 -9.67 4.14
N ALA A 43 1.06 -8.92 3.92
CA ALA A 43 0.61 -7.82 4.78
C ALA A 43 -0.85 -8.02 5.18
N ALA A 44 -1.27 -7.36 6.26
CA ALA A 44 -2.63 -7.46 6.76
C ALA A 44 -3.62 -6.78 5.80
N ASN A 45 -3.24 -5.62 5.27
CA ASN A 45 -4.10 -4.82 4.42
C ASN A 45 -3.31 -4.12 3.30
N TYR A 46 -3.91 -4.08 2.12
CA TYR A 46 -3.43 -3.31 0.98
C TYR A 46 -4.42 -2.23 0.60
N PHE A 47 -3.91 -1.02 0.39
CA PHE A 47 -4.70 0.14 0.01
C PHE A 47 -4.13 0.82 -1.23
N ALA A 48 -5.00 1.34 -2.08
CA ALA A 48 -4.63 2.17 -3.23
C ALA A 48 -5.16 3.59 -3.03
N LEU A 49 -4.29 4.59 -3.01
CA LEU A 49 -4.69 5.98 -2.84
C LEU A 49 -5.17 6.58 -4.17
N ASN A 50 -6.42 7.07 -4.20
CA ASN A 50 -7.06 7.71 -5.36
C ASN A 50 -6.77 7.02 -6.71
N PRO A 51 -7.09 5.72 -6.85
CA PRO A 51 -6.87 5.00 -8.08
C PRO A 51 -7.76 5.58 -9.20
N VAL A 52 -7.19 5.76 -10.40
CA VAL A 52 -7.92 6.30 -11.56
C VAL A 52 -9.02 5.35 -12.04
N ASN A 53 -8.81 4.03 -11.87
CA ASN A 53 -9.78 3.01 -12.21
C ASN A 53 -9.89 1.98 -11.07
N THR A 54 -10.98 2.05 -10.31
CA THR A 54 -11.28 1.12 -9.22
C THR A 54 -11.58 -0.30 -9.69
N ASP A 55 -12.13 -0.45 -10.89
CA ASP A 55 -12.51 -1.76 -11.44
C ASP A 55 -11.30 -2.58 -11.90
N ALA A 56 -10.15 -1.90 -12.10
CA ALA A 56 -8.88 -2.53 -12.45
C ALA A 56 -8.07 -2.99 -11.23
N LEU A 57 -8.54 -2.73 -10.01
CA LEU A 57 -7.83 -3.11 -8.79
C LEU A 57 -7.99 -4.60 -8.50
N PRO A 58 -6.92 -5.28 -8.06
CA PRO A 58 -7.04 -6.60 -7.48
C PRO A 58 -8.01 -6.60 -6.29
N SER A 59 -8.83 -7.64 -6.15
CA SER A 59 -9.91 -7.72 -5.13
C SER A 59 -9.44 -7.64 -3.67
N HIS A 60 -8.15 -7.86 -3.41
CA HIS A 60 -7.53 -7.77 -2.09
C HIS A 60 -6.99 -6.37 -1.75
N ILE A 61 -7.08 -5.41 -2.69
CA ILE A 61 -6.61 -4.04 -2.53
C ILE A 61 -7.81 -3.11 -2.42
N LYS A 62 -7.90 -2.36 -1.32
CA LYS A 62 -8.99 -1.41 -1.08
C LYS A 62 -8.61 -0.02 -1.60
N ALA A 63 -9.46 0.57 -2.44
CA ALA A 63 -9.32 1.98 -2.81
C ALA A 63 -9.58 2.88 -1.60
N ILE A 64 -8.74 3.90 -1.40
CA ILE A 64 -8.89 4.91 -0.35
C ILE A 64 -8.66 6.32 -0.87
N ASP A 65 -9.17 7.31 -0.14
CA ASP A 65 -8.92 8.73 -0.38
C ASP A 65 -7.93 9.36 0.64
N TYR A 66 -7.65 10.66 0.50
CA TYR A 66 -6.75 11.36 1.41
C TYR A 66 -7.27 11.43 2.86
N PRO A 67 -8.55 11.76 3.13
CA PRO A 67 -9.13 11.64 4.48
C PRO A 67 -8.96 10.26 5.12
N GLU A 68 -9.18 9.19 4.37
CA GLU A 68 -8.97 7.81 4.83
C GLU A 68 -7.50 7.53 5.11
N LEU A 69 -6.58 8.02 4.26
CA LEU A 69 -5.14 7.91 4.51
C LEU A 69 -4.74 8.60 5.83
N VAL A 70 -5.22 9.82 6.07
CA VAL A 70 -4.98 10.53 7.34
C VAL A 70 -5.50 9.70 8.51
N SER A 71 -6.69 9.14 8.38
CA SER A 71 -7.26 8.27 9.41
C SER A 71 -6.38 7.03 9.65
N LEU A 72 -5.88 6.39 8.60
CA LEU A 72 -4.95 5.24 8.71
C LEU A 72 -3.66 5.62 9.44
N THR A 73 -3.07 6.79 9.16
CA THR A 73 -1.84 7.21 9.86
C THR A 73 -2.03 7.35 11.36
N SER A 74 -3.23 7.67 11.83
CA SER A 74 -3.56 7.76 13.26
C SER A 74 -3.77 6.39 13.93
N GLN A 75 -4.08 5.36 13.14
CA GLN A 75 -4.35 3.99 13.63
C GLN A 75 -3.08 3.12 13.72
N HIS A 76 -1.96 3.59 13.18
CA HIS A 76 -0.69 2.86 13.18
C HIS A 76 0.33 3.59 14.06
N ALA A 77 1.15 2.82 14.79
CA ALA A 77 2.15 3.39 15.69
C ALA A 77 3.31 4.06 14.93
N HIS A 78 3.57 3.58 13.71
CA HIS A 78 4.64 4.04 12.84
C HIS A 78 4.15 4.17 11.41
N CYS A 79 4.72 5.16 10.70
CA CYS A 79 4.50 5.38 9.29
C CYS A 79 5.86 5.47 8.59
N LEU A 80 6.11 4.57 7.64
CA LEU A 80 7.34 4.50 6.85
C LEU A 80 7.01 4.87 5.41
N SER A 81 7.67 5.91 4.89
CA SER A 81 7.57 6.30 3.49
C SER A 81 8.77 5.79 2.72
N TRP A 82 8.50 5.18 1.57
CA TRP A 82 9.48 4.53 0.70
C TRP A 82 9.45 5.08 -0.72
#